data_AF-A0AAV0PDV7-F1
#
_entry.id   AF-A0AAV0PDV7-F1
#
_cell.length_a   1.000
_cell.length_b   1.000
_cell.length_c   1.000
_cell.angle_alpha   90.00
_cell.angle_beta   90.00
_cell.angle_gamma   90.00
#
_symmetry.space_group_name_H-M   'P 1'
#
loop_
_entity.id
_entity.type
_entity.pdbx_description
1 polymer ?
#
loop_
_entity_poly.entity_id
_entity_poly.type
_entity_poly.pdbx_seq_one_letter_code
_entity_poly.pdbx_strand_id
1 'polypeptide(L)'
;MWPELVRLAKEGGANTIETYVFWNGHEIKPDIYNFEGRFDLVKFVRIVQEAGMFLILRIGPFVAGEWNFGGIPVWLHFIPGTSFRTENDNFKYYMEKFMTYIVNLMKQEKLFASQGEKGPIIMTQVENEFEYLEQIYPEGKNYVNWAGEMAISQHTSVPWIMCGESDAPGPVIGTCNDFYCDDFQLASDKPKIWTENWTGWLPTYWAPKYHRPSRDSAFAVARFFQKGGSVVNYYMYHGGTNFGRTGGGGFTTSYDFDGPIDEYGLVRFPKWGHLKELHEAIKLCENVVLNTNQPTNIAIGPSQEGTVWGDPSSKICVAFLANYDNTNDATVVFQNASYDIPAWSVSILPDCKNVVFNTAKVSSQSSVVEMVPEDLKPSQENNPLKWEVFVEKAGIWGKEADLVYNGLVDQLNVTKDASDYLWYTTSIDVGGNEEFMKDGSQLALVIQFQSHHLHAFVNGELLNKG
;
A
#
# COMPACT_ATOMS: atom_id res chain seq x y z
N MET A 1 -3.45 -19.22 -1.19
CA MET A 1 -2.90 -18.19 -0.28
C MET A 1 -4.00 -17.46 0.48
N TRP A 2 -4.97 -16.80 -0.18
CA TRP A 2 -5.94 -15.93 0.52
C TRP A 2 -6.59 -16.49 1.80
N PRO A 3 -7.19 -17.70 1.85
CA PRO A 3 -7.81 -18.19 3.09
C PRO A 3 -6.83 -18.28 4.25
N GLU A 4 -5.59 -18.69 3.96
CA GLU A 4 -4.53 -18.82 4.96
C GLU A 4 -4.03 -17.46 5.44
N LEU A 5 -3.82 -16.51 4.52
CA LEU A 5 -3.42 -15.14 4.88
C LEU A 5 -4.46 -14.45 5.77
N VAL A 6 -5.74 -14.59 5.42
CA VAL A 6 -6.85 -14.03 6.21
C VAL A 6 -6.95 -14.73 7.58
N ARG A 7 -6.76 -16.05 7.63
CA ARG A 7 -6.69 -16.79 8.91
C ARG A 7 -5.56 -16.28 9.79
N LEU A 8 -4.35 -16.11 9.25
CA LEU A 8 -3.19 -15.59 9.99
C LEU A 8 -3.38 -14.15 10.46
N ALA A 9 -4.04 -13.30 9.66
CA ALA A 9 -4.41 -11.95 10.08
C ALA A 9 -5.38 -11.96 11.26
N LYS A 10 -6.42 -12.79 11.19
CA LYS A 10 -7.38 -12.98 12.28
C LYS A 10 -6.72 -13.49 13.56
N GLU A 11 -5.87 -14.50 13.45
CA GLU A 11 -5.14 -15.07 14.59
C GLU A 11 -4.12 -14.11 15.19
N GLY A 12 -3.64 -13.17 14.39
CA GLY A 12 -2.81 -12.06 14.82
C GLY A 12 -3.59 -10.94 15.49
N GLY A 13 -4.92 -11.05 15.64
CA GLY A 13 -5.77 -10.09 16.34
C GLY A 13 -6.41 -9.01 15.47
N ALA A 14 -6.20 -9.04 14.14
CA ALA A 14 -6.93 -8.15 13.23
C ALA A 14 -8.41 -8.56 13.18
N ASN A 15 -9.29 -7.56 13.09
CA ASN A 15 -10.74 -7.76 12.89
C ASN A 15 -11.21 -7.34 11.48
N THR A 16 -10.34 -6.70 10.71
CA THR A 16 -10.64 -6.07 9.43
C THR A 16 -9.48 -6.32 8.47
N ILE A 17 -9.79 -6.63 7.22
CA ILE A 17 -8.84 -6.63 6.11
C ILE A 17 -9.03 -5.32 5.33
N GLU A 18 -7.96 -4.77 4.76
CA GLU A 18 -8.04 -3.64 3.84
C GLU A 18 -7.42 -4.05 2.50
N THR A 19 -8.01 -3.60 1.39
CA THR A 19 -7.43 -3.84 0.07
C THR A 19 -7.80 -2.74 -0.92
N TYR A 20 -6.87 -2.44 -1.83
CA TYR A 20 -7.13 -1.63 -3.01
C TYR A 20 -7.91 -2.41 -4.08
N VAL A 21 -8.54 -1.69 -4.99
CA VAL A 21 -9.08 -2.23 -6.24
C VAL A 21 -8.23 -1.74 -7.41
N PHE A 22 -7.57 -2.65 -8.12
CA PHE A 22 -6.63 -2.30 -9.20
C PHE A 22 -7.35 -2.17 -10.55
N TRP A 23 -7.79 -0.96 -10.91
CA TRP A 23 -8.59 -0.70 -12.11
C TRP A 23 -7.95 -1.25 -13.39
N ASN A 24 -6.66 -1.01 -13.64
CA ASN A 24 -5.96 -1.52 -14.81
C ASN A 24 -5.90 -3.06 -14.93
N GLY A 25 -5.99 -3.78 -13.81
CA GLY A 25 -6.09 -5.24 -13.79
C GLY A 25 -7.51 -5.73 -14.02
N HIS A 26 -8.50 -4.94 -13.60
CA HIS A 26 -9.92 -5.26 -13.74
C HIS A 26 -10.55 -4.79 -15.05
N GLU A 27 -10.04 -3.76 -15.72
CA GLU A 27 -10.54 -3.26 -17.01
C GLU A 27 -9.39 -3.15 -18.01
N ILE A 28 -9.04 -4.29 -18.61
CA ILE A 28 -7.87 -4.45 -19.51
C ILE A 28 -8.00 -3.64 -20.80
N LYS A 29 -9.25 -3.36 -21.21
CA LYS A 29 -9.66 -2.49 -22.32
C LYS A 29 -11.01 -1.87 -21.94
N PRO A 30 -11.42 -0.74 -22.55
CA PRO A 30 -12.73 -0.15 -22.27
C PRO A 30 -13.85 -1.20 -22.34
N ASP A 31 -14.62 -1.32 -21.25
CA ASP A 31 -15.75 -2.25 -21.09
C ASP A 31 -15.41 -3.75 -21.11
N ILE A 32 -14.12 -4.12 -21.08
CA ILE A 32 -13.69 -5.52 -21.01
C ILE A 32 -13.11 -5.77 -19.62
N TYR A 33 -13.92 -6.41 -18.78
CA TYR A 33 -13.58 -6.65 -17.38
C TYR A 33 -12.93 -8.01 -17.12
N ASN A 34 -12.02 -8.06 -16.16
CA ASN A 34 -11.37 -9.28 -15.67
C ASN A 34 -11.54 -9.42 -14.15
N PHE A 35 -12.28 -10.45 -13.74
CA PHE A 35 -12.45 -10.86 -12.35
C PHE A 35 -12.11 -12.34 -12.16
N GLU A 36 -11.16 -12.86 -12.94
CA GLU A 36 -10.74 -14.26 -12.86
C GLU A 36 -9.43 -14.44 -12.08
N GLY A 37 -9.19 -15.66 -11.60
CA GLY A 37 -7.95 -16.04 -10.96
C GLY A 37 -7.61 -15.16 -9.75
N ARG A 38 -6.45 -14.48 -9.79
CA ARG A 38 -6.01 -13.56 -8.72
C ARG A 38 -6.73 -12.21 -8.73
N PHE A 39 -7.49 -11.91 -9.77
CA PHE A 39 -8.31 -10.69 -9.87
C PHE A 39 -9.79 -10.97 -9.51
N ASP A 40 -10.11 -12.16 -8.98
CA ASP A 40 -11.45 -12.45 -8.48
C ASP A 40 -11.72 -11.75 -7.14
N LEU A 41 -12.04 -10.46 -7.22
CA LEU A 41 -12.30 -9.58 -6.08
C LEU A 41 -13.48 -10.10 -5.24
N VAL A 42 -14.57 -10.51 -5.88
CA VAL A 42 -15.77 -11.02 -5.17
C VAL A 42 -15.41 -12.25 -4.33
N LYS A 43 -14.65 -13.20 -4.89
CA LYS A 43 -14.16 -14.35 -4.13
C LYS A 43 -13.25 -13.95 -2.97
N PHE A 44 -12.36 -12.98 -3.16
CA PHE A 44 -11.53 -12.49 -2.06
C PHE A 44 -12.38 -11.89 -0.93
N VAL A 45 -13.35 -11.03 -1.25
CA VAL A 45 -14.27 -10.46 -0.24
C VAL A 45 -15.08 -11.55 0.47
N ARG A 46 -15.53 -12.59 -0.24
CA ARG A 46 -16.21 -13.74 0.37
C ARG A 46 -15.31 -14.55 1.30
N ILE A 47 -14.02 -14.70 1.02
CA ILE A 47 -13.08 -15.34 1.93
C ILE A 47 -12.96 -14.53 3.25
N VAL A 48 -12.92 -13.20 3.16
CA VAL A 48 -12.92 -12.32 4.34
C VAL A 48 -14.22 -12.47 5.15
N GLN A 49 -15.37 -12.52 4.45
CA GLN A 49 -16.68 -12.79 5.04
C GLN A 49 -16.75 -14.15 5.75
N GLU A 50 -16.28 -15.22 5.10
CA GLU A 50 -16.28 -16.58 5.65
C GLU A 50 -15.38 -16.69 6.89
N ALA A 51 -14.29 -15.92 6.93
CA ALA A 51 -13.46 -15.78 8.11
C ALA A 51 -14.12 -14.96 9.24
N GLY A 52 -15.29 -14.34 9.00
CA GLY A 52 -15.99 -13.50 9.96
C GLY A 52 -15.23 -12.21 10.28
N MET A 53 -14.50 -11.67 9.31
CA MET A 53 -13.78 -10.41 9.40
C MET A 53 -14.51 -9.32 8.60
N PHE A 54 -14.26 -8.07 8.95
CA PHE A 54 -14.69 -6.92 8.15
C PHE A 54 -13.70 -6.63 7.01
N LEU A 55 -14.13 -5.78 6.08
CA LEU A 55 -13.34 -5.31 4.95
C LEU A 55 -13.46 -3.78 4.79
N ILE A 56 -12.33 -3.12 4.62
CA ILE A 56 -12.23 -1.76 4.07
C ILE A 56 -11.86 -1.92 2.59
N LEU A 57 -12.75 -1.47 1.70
CA LEU A 57 -12.54 -1.60 0.26
C LEU A 57 -12.11 -0.26 -0.33
N ARG A 58 -10.81 -0.11 -0.60
CA ARG A 58 -10.25 1.13 -1.15
C ARG A 58 -10.35 1.10 -2.68
N ILE A 59 -11.44 1.65 -3.21
CA ILE A 59 -11.78 1.51 -4.63
C ILE A 59 -10.86 2.38 -5.50
N GLY A 60 -10.42 3.54 -5.00
CA GLY A 60 -9.56 4.47 -5.73
C GLY A 60 -10.37 5.43 -6.63
N PRO A 61 -10.10 5.53 -7.95
CA PRO A 61 -9.48 4.45 -8.72
C PRO A 61 -7.99 4.66 -8.98
N PHE A 62 -7.43 5.84 -8.68
CA PHE A 62 -6.01 5.96 -8.41
C PHE A 62 -5.75 5.39 -7.02
N VAL A 63 -4.79 4.47 -6.91
CA VAL A 63 -4.49 3.76 -5.66
C VAL A 63 -3.04 3.91 -5.22
N ALA A 64 -2.20 4.58 -6.02
CA ALA A 64 -0.73 4.49 -5.91
C ALA A 64 -0.28 3.02 -5.81
N GLY A 65 -0.12 2.53 -4.58
CA GLY A 65 0.04 1.12 -4.23
C GLY A 65 1.31 0.49 -4.78
N GLU A 66 2.27 1.34 -5.19
CA GLU A 66 3.46 0.96 -5.95
C GLU A 66 3.15 0.01 -7.11
N TRP A 67 1.96 0.23 -7.68
CA TRP A 67 1.38 -0.58 -8.74
C TRP A 67 1.51 0.15 -10.07
N ASN A 68 1.57 -0.62 -11.16
CA ASN A 68 1.75 -0.07 -12.50
C ASN A 68 0.74 1.06 -12.76
N PHE A 69 1.25 2.21 -13.20
CA PHE A 69 0.48 3.42 -13.52
C PHE A 69 -0.50 3.87 -12.40
N GLY A 70 -0.18 3.58 -11.13
CA GLY A 70 -1.00 3.93 -9.98
C GLY A 70 -2.39 3.28 -9.95
N GLY A 71 -2.55 2.16 -10.67
CA GLY A 71 -3.82 1.46 -10.85
C GLY A 71 -4.68 1.96 -12.00
N ILE A 72 -4.37 3.10 -12.62
CA ILE A 72 -5.13 3.63 -13.75
C ILE A 72 -4.83 2.81 -15.02
N PRO A 73 -5.83 2.46 -15.86
CA PRO A 73 -5.56 1.78 -17.12
C PRO A 73 -4.84 2.66 -18.12
N VAL A 74 -3.78 2.12 -18.74
CA VAL A 74 -2.97 2.82 -19.74
C VAL A 74 -3.80 3.27 -20.95
N TRP A 75 -4.85 2.54 -21.32
CA TRP A 75 -5.72 2.94 -22.43
C TRP A 75 -6.40 4.30 -22.21
N LEU A 76 -6.61 4.72 -20.96
CA LEU A 76 -7.25 6.00 -20.63
C LEU A 76 -6.37 7.20 -21.03
N HIS A 77 -5.04 7.02 -21.03
CA HIS A 77 -4.09 8.03 -21.49
C HIS A 77 -4.28 8.38 -22.98
N PHE A 78 -4.76 7.43 -23.78
CA PHE A 78 -4.94 7.62 -25.23
C PHE A 78 -6.31 8.17 -25.62
N ILE A 79 -7.16 8.47 -24.65
CA ILE A 79 -8.43 9.15 -24.93
C ILE A 79 -8.14 10.64 -25.10
N PRO A 80 -8.39 11.23 -26.29
CA PRO A 80 -8.01 12.61 -26.57
C PRO A 80 -8.57 13.61 -25.55
N GLY A 81 -7.70 14.50 -25.09
CA GLY A 81 -8.07 15.55 -24.13
C GLY A 81 -8.25 15.04 -22.69
N THR A 82 -7.77 13.84 -22.36
CA THR A 82 -7.86 13.32 -20.98
C THR A 82 -6.68 13.77 -20.14
N SER A 83 -6.98 14.31 -18.95
CA SER A 83 -6.00 14.64 -17.92
C SER A 83 -6.40 13.94 -16.63
N PHE A 84 -5.48 13.20 -16.02
CA PHE A 84 -5.82 12.37 -14.86
C PHE A 84 -5.86 13.17 -13.58
N ARG A 85 -6.77 12.76 -12.67
CA ARG A 85 -6.90 13.32 -11.32
C ARG A 85 -7.05 14.85 -11.33
N THR A 86 -7.90 15.34 -12.24
CA THR A 86 -8.30 16.75 -12.34
C THR A 86 -9.80 16.86 -12.64
N GLU A 87 -10.30 18.08 -12.78
CA GLU A 87 -11.66 18.40 -13.26
C GLU A 87 -11.97 17.98 -14.71
N ASN A 88 -11.12 17.18 -15.34
CA ASN A 88 -11.30 16.74 -16.71
C ASN A 88 -12.53 15.82 -16.88
N ASP A 89 -13.44 16.19 -17.80
CA ASP A 89 -14.69 15.46 -18.02
C ASP A 89 -14.50 14.00 -18.44
N ASN A 90 -13.51 13.71 -19.30
CA ASN A 90 -13.23 12.33 -19.69
C ASN A 90 -12.79 11.51 -18.46
N PHE A 91 -11.83 12.03 -17.69
CA PHE A 91 -11.34 11.34 -16.50
C PHE A 91 -12.46 11.11 -15.47
N LYS A 92 -13.24 12.15 -15.16
CA LYS A 92 -14.40 12.05 -14.27
C LYS A 92 -15.41 11.00 -14.71
N TYR A 93 -15.74 10.98 -16.01
CA TYR A 93 -16.66 9.99 -16.59
C TYR A 93 -16.15 8.55 -16.43
N TYR A 94 -14.89 8.27 -16.78
CA TYR A 94 -14.34 6.91 -16.67
C TYR A 94 -14.13 6.48 -15.22
N MET A 95 -13.69 7.39 -14.34
CA MET A 95 -13.59 7.16 -12.90
C MET A 95 -14.94 6.78 -12.30
N GLU A 96 -15.97 7.60 -12.54
CA GLU A 96 -17.33 7.33 -12.05
C GLU A 96 -17.84 5.99 -12.59
N LYS A 97 -17.69 5.75 -13.90
CA LYS A 97 -18.12 4.50 -14.53
C LYS A 97 -17.50 3.26 -13.88
N PHE A 98 -16.19 3.25 -13.65
CA PHE A 98 -15.51 2.13 -13.00
C PHE A 98 -15.90 1.98 -11.54
N MET A 99 -15.94 3.08 -10.77
CA MET A 99 -16.32 3.03 -9.36
C MET A 99 -17.77 2.57 -9.19
N THR A 100 -18.70 3.06 -10.01
CA THR A 100 -20.09 2.59 -10.06
C THR A 100 -20.17 1.12 -10.42
N TYR A 101 -19.35 0.62 -11.36
CA TYR A 101 -19.30 -0.80 -11.68
C TYR A 101 -18.91 -1.63 -10.45
N ILE A 102 -17.83 -1.27 -9.75
CA ILE A 102 -17.37 -1.97 -8.54
C ILE A 102 -18.42 -1.92 -7.44
N VAL A 103 -19.00 -0.76 -7.16
CA VAL A 103 -20.07 -0.63 -6.15
C VAL A 103 -21.28 -1.48 -6.51
N ASN A 104 -21.73 -1.47 -7.76
CA ASN A 104 -22.85 -2.28 -8.20
C ASN A 104 -22.57 -3.78 -8.09
N LEU A 105 -21.35 -4.21 -8.44
CA LEU A 105 -20.92 -5.60 -8.28
C LEU A 105 -21.00 -6.02 -6.80
N MET A 106 -20.42 -5.23 -5.89
CA MET A 106 -20.47 -5.52 -4.44
C MET A 106 -21.91 -5.50 -3.90
N LYS A 107 -22.78 -4.61 -4.42
CA LYS A 107 -24.21 -4.56 -4.06
C LYS A 107 -24.99 -5.78 -4.54
N GLN A 108 -24.76 -6.22 -5.77
CA GLN A 108 -25.40 -7.40 -6.36
C GLN A 108 -25.06 -8.66 -5.54
N GLU A 109 -23.80 -8.75 -5.10
CA GLU A 109 -23.28 -9.82 -4.25
C GLU A 109 -23.65 -9.67 -2.76
N LYS A 110 -24.32 -8.57 -2.38
CA LYS A 110 -24.74 -8.25 -1.00
C LYS A 110 -23.55 -8.21 -0.01
N LEU A 111 -22.45 -7.62 -0.44
CA LEU A 111 -21.19 -7.60 0.33
C LEU A 111 -21.03 -6.37 1.22
N PHE A 112 -21.87 -5.35 1.08
CA PHE A 112 -21.92 -4.23 2.03
C PHE A 112 -22.59 -4.63 3.34
N ALA A 113 -22.01 -4.25 4.47
CA ALA A 113 -22.58 -4.50 5.80
C ALA A 113 -23.98 -3.91 5.96
N SER A 114 -24.30 -2.84 5.22
CA SER A 114 -25.62 -2.22 5.15
C SER A 114 -26.71 -3.13 4.55
N GLN A 115 -26.34 -4.16 3.79
CA GLN A 115 -27.27 -5.08 3.10
C GLN A 115 -27.60 -6.34 3.92
N GLY A 116 -27.12 -6.44 5.16
CA GLY A 116 -27.45 -7.49 6.12
C GLY A 116 -26.25 -7.93 6.97
N GLU A 117 -26.50 -8.75 8.00
CA GLU A 117 -25.52 -9.20 9.01
C GLU A 117 -24.28 -9.94 8.46
N LYS A 118 -24.25 -10.25 7.16
CA LYS A 118 -23.16 -11.00 6.54
C LYS A 118 -22.24 -10.16 5.67
N GLY A 119 -22.62 -8.95 5.22
CA GLY A 119 -21.75 -8.18 4.33
C GLY A 119 -20.47 -7.71 5.07
N PRO A 120 -19.25 -8.07 4.63
CA PRO A 120 -18.03 -7.69 5.36
C PRO A 120 -17.62 -6.24 5.12
N ILE A 121 -18.03 -5.59 4.02
CA ILE A 121 -17.55 -4.25 3.66
C ILE A 121 -18.17 -3.21 4.60
N ILE A 122 -17.34 -2.60 5.44
CA ILE A 122 -17.76 -1.59 6.44
C ILE A 122 -17.36 -0.17 6.10
N MET A 123 -16.39 0.03 5.20
CA MET A 123 -15.96 1.35 4.71
C MET A 123 -15.44 1.24 3.28
N THR A 124 -15.54 2.32 2.53
CA THR A 124 -15.02 2.43 1.15
C THR A 124 -14.16 3.67 0.98
N GLN A 125 -13.12 3.62 0.15
CA GLN A 125 -12.31 4.81 -0.17
C GLN A 125 -12.48 5.25 -1.62
N VAL A 126 -12.58 6.58 -1.79
CA VAL A 126 -12.46 7.27 -3.07
C VAL A 126 -11.13 8.03 -3.10
N GLU A 127 -10.47 8.06 -4.27
CA GLU A 127 -9.13 8.65 -4.43
C GLU A 127 -8.07 8.04 -3.48
N ASN A 128 -6.85 8.58 -3.54
CA ASN A 128 -5.73 8.23 -2.70
C ASN A 128 -4.71 9.36 -2.61
N GLU A 129 -4.55 9.96 -1.43
CA GLU A 129 -3.50 10.96 -1.13
C GLU A 129 -3.45 12.11 -2.15
N PHE A 130 -4.58 12.81 -2.32
CA PHE A 130 -4.68 13.89 -3.29
C PHE A 130 -4.28 15.26 -2.73
N GLU A 131 -4.26 15.48 -1.42
CA GLU A 131 -4.03 16.80 -0.78
C GLU A 131 -2.76 17.52 -1.28
N TYR A 132 -1.67 16.81 -1.58
CA TYR A 132 -0.48 17.44 -2.17
C TYR A 132 -0.76 18.02 -3.57
N LEU A 133 -1.50 17.30 -4.41
CA LEU A 133 -1.89 17.78 -5.74
C LEU A 133 -2.96 18.88 -5.64
N GLU A 134 -3.85 18.80 -4.65
CA GLU A 134 -4.82 19.85 -4.37
C GLU A 134 -4.14 21.21 -4.18
N GLN A 135 -3.05 21.25 -3.41
CA GLN A 135 -2.32 22.48 -3.13
C GLN A 135 -1.60 23.07 -4.36
N ILE A 136 -1.30 22.22 -5.35
CA ILE A 136 -0.58 22.62 -6.58
C ILE A 136 -1.55 23.06 -7.67
N TYR A 137 -2.70 22.40 -7.79
CA TYR A 137 -3.66 22.66 -8.86
C TYR A 137 -4.76 23.60 -8.38
N PRO A 138 -4.98 24.77 -9.03
CA PRO A 138 -6.01 25.72 -8.63
C PRO A 138 -7.44 25.15 -8.56
N GLU A 139 -7.71 24.10 -9.34
CA GLU A 139 -9.01 23.41 -9.36
C GLU A 139 -9.01 22.09 -8.59
N GLY A 140 -7.93 21.76 -7.87
CA GLY A 140 -7.80 20.50 -7.14
C GLY A 140 -8.91 20.30 -6.11
N LYS A 141 -9.30 21.36 -5.38
CA LYS A 141 -10.41 21.30 -4.42
C LYS A 141 -11.74 21.00 -5.09
N ASN A 142 -11.98 21.51 -6.31
CA ASN A 142 -13.20 21.21 -7.06
C ASN A 142 -13.27 19.72 -7.38
N TYR A 143 -12.14 19.15 -7.81
CA TYR A 143 -12.03 17.72 -8.10
C TYR A 143 -12.24 16.84 -6.86
N VAL A 144 -11.62 17.20 -5.72
CA VAL A 144 -11.83 16.50 -4.44
C VAL A 144 -13.28 16.54 -4.01
N ASN A 145 -13.92 17.72 -4.10
CA ASN A 145 -15.34 17.87 -3.79
C ASN A 145 -16.22 17.01 -4.71
N TRP A 146 -15.99 17.07 -6.03
CA TRP A 146 -16.70 16.24 -7.00
C TRP A 146 -16.52 14.74 -6.72
N ALA A 147 -15.29 14.29 -6.44
CA ALA A 147 -15.00 12.88 -6.18
C ALA A 147 -15.71 12.39 -4.92
N GLY A 148 -15.71 13.20 -3.85
CA GLY A 148 -16.47 12.92 -2.64
C GLY A 148 -17.98 12.86 -2.87
N GLU A 149 -18.54 13.84 -3.59
CA GLU A 149 -19.97 13.87 -3.94
C GLU A 149 -20.38 12.67 -4.81
N MET A 150 -19.58 12.31 -5.81
CA MET A 150 -19.78 11.14 -6.66
C MET A 150 -19.72 9.84 -5.86
N ALA A 151 -18.78 9.73 -4.92
CA ALA A 151 -18.69 8.57 -4.03
C ALA A 151 -19.95 8.43 -3.15
N ILE A 152 -20.41 9.53 -2.54
CA ILE A 152 -21.62 9.57 -1.72
C ILE A 152 -22.86 9.19 -2.55
N SER A 153 -22.96 9.65 -3.81
CA SER A 153 -24.08 9.36 -4.70
C SER A 153 -24.16 7.88 -5.09
N GLN A 154 -23.10 7.09 -4.88
CA GLN A 154 -23.14 5.64 -5.07
C GLN A 154 -24.02 4.93 -4.04
N HIS A 155 -24.44 5.57 -2.95
CA HIS A 155 -25.35 5.03 -1.92
C HIS A 155 -24.94 3.64 -1.42
N THR A 156 -23.68 3.47 -1.00
CA THR A 156 -23.17 2.23 -0.39
C THR A 156 -23.77 1.96 0.99
N SER A 157 -24.29 3.02 1.64
CA SER A 157 -24.82 3.01 3.01
C SER A 157 -23.80 2.59 4.07
N VAL A 158 -22.51 2.63 3.72
CA VAL A 158 -21.36 2.56 4.63
C VAL A 158 -20.50 3.82 4.45
N PRO A 159 -19.70 4.24 5.44
CA PRO A 159 -18.89 5.44 5.33
C PRO A 159 -17.91 5.42 4.16
N TRP A 160 -17.72 6.59 3.55
CA TRP A 160 -16.64 6.85 2.62
C TRP A 160 -15.47 7.52 3.35
N ILE A 161 -14.26 7.14 2.98
CA ILE A 161 -13.01 7.72 3.48
C ILE A 161 -12.18 8.31 2.34
N MET A 162 -11.29 9.25 2.67
CA MET A 162 -10.24 9.79 1.80
C MET A 162 -8.96 9.94 2.62
N CYS A 163 -7.90 9.24 2.23
CA CYS A 163 -6.62 9.28 2.93
C CYS A 163 -5.75 10.45 2.46
N GLY A 164 -5.02 11.05 3.40
CA GLY A 164 -4.25 12.26 3.13
C GLY A 164 -5.16 13.38 2.64
N GLU A 165 -6.30 13.57 3.31
CA GLU A 165 -7.29 14.61 3.00
C GLU A 165 -7.94 15.08 4.30
N SER A 166 -7.29 16.03 4.99
CA SER A 166 -7.72 16.49 6.31
C SER A 166 -9.06 17.25 6.29
N ASP A 167 -9.41 17.84 5.14
CA ASP A 167 -10.63 18.60 4.87
C ASP A 167 -11.52 17.90 3.82
N ALA A 168 -11.73 16.59 4.00
CA ALA A 168 -12.59 15.80 3.12
C ALA A 168 -14.06 16.28 3.13
N PRO A 169 -14.72 16.31 1.96
CA PRO A 169 -16.03 16.96 1.79
C PRO A 169 -17.19 16.21 2.46
N GLY A 170 -18.15 16.96 3.00
CA GLY A 170 -19.41 16.43 3.51
C GLY A 170 -19.22 15.32 4.56
N PRO A 171 -19.91 14.16 4.44
CA PRO A 171 -19.76 13.04 5.36
C PRO A 171 -18.50 12.18 5.14
N VAL A 172 -17.68 12.45 4.12
CA VAL A 172 -16.45 11.67 3.86
C VAL A 172 -15.46 11.87 5.00
N ILE A 173 -14.87 10.79 5.52
CA ILE A 173 -13.92 10.87 6.64
C ILE A 173 -12.50 10.98 6.10
N GLY A 174 -11.82 12.08 6.44
CA GLY A 174 -10.38 12.21 6.22
C GLY A 174 -9.61 11.20 7.06
N THR A 175 -8.56 10.60 6.50
CA THR A 175 -7.73 9.61 7.21
C THR A 175 -6.25 9.92 7.05
N CYS A 176 -5.43 9.33 7.93
CA CYS A 176 -3.99 9.54 7.95
C CYS A 176 -3.24 8.33 7.39
N ASN A 177 -2.14 8.61 6.70
CA ASN A 177 -1.14 7.67 6.22
C ASN A 177 0.23 8.20 6.64
N ASP A 178 0.96 7.44 7.45
CA ASP A 178 2.33 7.77 7.86
C ASP A 178 2.91 6.58 8.66
N PHE A 179 4.17 6.69 9.10
CA PHE A 179 4.71 5.91 10.20
C PHE A 179 4.04 6.24 11.54
N TYR A 180 3.56 7.48 11.71
CA TYR A 180 2.97 8.01 12.93
C TYR A 180 1.77 8.91 12.64
N CYS A 181 0.60 8.56 13.17
CA CYS A 181 -0.61 9.38 13.05
C CYS A 181 -1.19 9.81 14.41
N ASP A 182 -0.42 9.69 15.50
CA ASP A 182 -0.92 10.02 16.85
C ASP A 182 -1.23 11.50 17.03
N ASP A 183 -0.58 12.40 16.27
CA ASP A 183 -0.88 13.84 16.27
C ASP A 183 -1.83 14.30 15.16
N PHE A 184 -2.24 13.42 14.23
CA PHE A 184 -3.19 13.75 13.17
C PHE A 184 -4.49 14.34 13.73
N GLN A 185 -4.95 15.46 13.16
CA GLN A 185 -6.17 16.14 13.56
C GLN A 185 -7.12 16.26 12.36
N LEU A 186 -8.41 16.15 12.63
CA LEU A 186 -9.46 16.38 11.64
C LEU A 186 -10.10 17.74 11.87
N ALA A 187 -10.53 18.39 10.78
CA ALA A 187 -11.26 19.67 10.85
C ALA A 187 -12.68 19.53 11.44
N SER A 188 -13.17 18.31 11.64
CA SER A 188 -14.52 18.00 12.11
C SER A 188 -14.52 16.88 13.15
N ASP A 189 -15.62 16.72 13.87
CA ASP A 189 -15.83 15.70 14.91
C ASP A 189 -16.07 14.28 14.32
N LYS A 190 -15.18 13.86 13.43
CA LYS A 190 -15.18 12.56 12.76
C LYS A 190 -14.18 11.62 13.45
N PRO A 191 -14.38 10.29 13.39
CA PRO A 191 -13.47 9.35 14.03
C PRO A 191 -12.07 9.43 13.40
N LYS A 192 -11.05 9.36 14.25
CA LYS A 192 -9.65 9.34 13.81
C LYS A 192 -9.28 7.95 13.31
N ILE A 193 -8.97 7.86 12.01
CA ILE A 193 -8.67 6.63 11.29
C ILE A 193 -7.28 6.74 10.65
N TRP A 194 -6.49 5.69 10.82
CA TRP A 194 -5.16 5.53 10.24
C TRP A 194 -5.20 4.40 9.22
N THR A 195 -5.31 4.76 7.94
CA THR A 195 -5.47 3.82 6.81
C THR A 195 -4.16 3.16 6.41
N GLU A 196 -3.01 3.82 6.63
CA GLU A 196 -1.71 3.21 6.33
C GLU A 196 -0.68 3.46 7.42
N ASN A 197 -0.59 2.50 8.35
CA ASN A 197 0.54 2.39 9.25
C ASN A 197 1.66 1.60 8.56
N TRP A 198 2.66 2.33 8.05
CA TRP A 198 3.71 1.73 7.23
C TRP A 198 4.57 0.73 8.02
N THR A 199 4.45 -0.57 7.74
CA THR A 199 5.11 -1.63 8.51
C THR A 199 6.60 -1.81 8.20
N GLY A 200 7.09 -1.10 7.19
CA GLY A 200 8.42 -1.16 6.63
C GLY A 200 8.52 -0.11 5.53
N TRP A 201 9.17 -0.43 4.43
CA TRP A 201 9.21 0.47 3.28
C TRP A 201 9.31 -0.28 1.94
N LEU A 202 9.13 0.49 0.87
CA LEU A 202 9.04 0.05 -0.51
C LEU A 202 10.34 -0.63 -0.97
N PRO A 203 10.27 -1.86 -1.50
CA PRO A 203 11.42 -2.48 -2.13
C PRO A 203 11.61 -1.93 -3.54
N THR A 204 12.67 -1.16 -3.75
CA THR A 204 13.07 -0.64 -5.07
C THR A 204 14.31 -1.36 -5.58
N TYR A 205 14.43 -1.47 -6.90
CA TYR A 205 15.65 -2.02 -7.49
C TYR A 205 16.85 -1.17 -7.05
N TRP A 206 17.96 -1.84 -6.73
CA TRP A 206 19.23 -1.22 -6.31
C TRP A 206 19.24 -0.58 -4.92
N ALA A 207 18.13 -0.59 -4.19
CA ALA A 207 18.06 -0.12 -2.81
C ALA A 207 18.24 -1.27 -1.79
N PRO A 208 18.68 -0.95 -0.55
CA PRO A 208 18.66 -1.93 0.53
C PRO A 208 17.22 -2.29 0.91
N LYS A 209 17.05 -3.44 1.56
CA LYS A 209 15.79 -3.78 2.22
C LYS A 209 15.64 -2.92 3.48
N TYR A 210 14.54 -2.19 3.56
CA TYR A 210 14.19 -1.37 4.71
C TYR A 210 13.40 -2.21 5.72
N HIS A 211 13.68 -2.01 7.01
CA HIS A 211 13.00 -2.71 8.09
C HIS A 211 12.48 -1.71 9.12
N ARG A 212 11.27 -1.95 9.63
CA ARG A 212 10.70 -1.20 10.75
C ARG A 212 10.60 -2.12 11.97
N PRO A 213 11.23 -1.77 13.11
CA PRO A 213 11.19 -2.61 14.31
C PRO A 213 9.76 -2.85 14.82
N SER A 214 9.46 -4.06 15.28
CA SER A 214 8.16 -4.39 15.87
C SER A 214 7.78 -3.49 17.05
N ARG A 215 8.76 -3.13 17.89
CA ARG A 215 8.59 -2.21 19.01
C ARG A 215 8.16 -0.80 18.60
N ASP A 216 8.64 -0.35 17.45
CA ASP A 216 8.36 0.98 16.90
C ASP A 216 6.94 1.03 16.34
N SER A 217 6.56 0.03 15.54
CA SER A 217 5.17 -0.12 15.08
C SER A 217 4.20 -0.24 16.24
N ALA A 218 4.54 -1.01 17.29
CA ALA A 218 3.71 -1.13 18.47
C ALA A 218 3.59 0.18 19.25
N PHE A 219 4.69 0.93 19.39
CA PHE A 219 4.70 2.26 20.00
C PHE A 219 3.76 3.22 19.26
N ALA A 220 3.88 3.30 17.93
CA ALA A 220 3.07 4.19 17.12
C ALA A 220 1.57 3.86 17.22
N VAL A 221 1.21 2.57 17.20
CA VAL A 221 -0.19 2.13 17.38
C VAL A 221 -0.71 2.45 18.78
N ALA A 222 0.05 2.14 19.83
CA ALA A 222 -0.37 2.41 21.20
C ALA A 222 -0.55 3.93 21.46
N ARG A 223 0.34 4.75 20.91
CA ARG A 223 0.24 6.22 20.90
C ARG A 223 -1.01 6.72 20.17
N PHE A 224 -1.32 6.12 19.02
CA PHE A 224 -2.50 6.48 18.25
C PHE A 224 -3.79 6.23 19.05
N PHE A 225 -3.96 5.04 19.65
CA PHE A 225 -5.11 4.75 20.51
C PHE A 225 -5.12 5.58 21.80
N GLN A 226 -3.96 5.84 22.40
CA GLN A 226 -3.83 6.74 23.55
C GLN A 226 -4.47 8.11 23.25
N LYS A 227 -4.25 8.65 22.05
CA LYS A 227 -4.74 9.96 21.60
C LYS A 227 -6.08 9.92 20.85
N GLY A 228 -6.92 8.93 21.12
CA GLY A 228 -8.29 8.85 20.57
C GLY A 228 -8.40 8.30 19.16
N GLY A 229 -7.35 7.66 18.66
CA GLY A 229 -7.41 6.82 17.46
C GLY A 229 -8.39 5.66 17.61
N SER A 230 -9.10 5.32 16.53
CA SER A 230 -10.17 4.31 16.57
C SER A 230 -9.95 3.12 15.63
N VAL A 231 -9.26 3.35 14.50
CA VAL A 231 -8.96 2.33 13.49
C VAL A 231 -7.52 2.51 13.05
N VAL A 232 -6.74 1.42 13.06
CA VAL A 232 -5.42 1.36 12.45
C VAL A 232 -5.36 0.20 11.47
N ASN A 233 -4.85 0.47 10.27
CA ASN A 233 -4.59 -0.53 9.26
C ASN A 233 -3.07 -0.60 9.00
N TYR A 234 -2.53 -1.82 8.96
CA TYR A 234 -1.12 -2.05 8.67
C TYR A 234 -0.91 -2.09 7.16
N TYR A 235 -0.16 -1.14 6.64
CA TYR A 235 0.26 -1.11 5.24
C TYR A 235 1.75 -1.52 5.18
N MET A 236 2.11 -2.78 4.96
CA MET A 236 1.26 -3.93 4.64
C MET A 236 1.20 -4.94 5.78
N TYR A 237 0.02 -5.52 6.02
CA TYR A 237 -0.07 -6.72 6.86
C TYR A 237 0.57 -7.93 6.16
N HIS A 238 0.28 -8.09 4.87
CA HIS A 238 0.95 -8.96 3.91
C HIS A 238 1.08 -8.18 2.60
N GLY A 239 2.31 -7.94 2.13
CA GLY A 239 2.52 -7.22 0.88
C GLY A 239 2.59 -8.13 -0.36
N GLY A 240 3.31 -9.25 -0.27
CA GLY A 240 3.33 -10.28 -1.32
C GLY A 240 4.25 -9.96 -2.50
N THR A 241 3.77 -10.16 -3.72
CA THR A 241 4.59 -10.13 -4.94
C THR A 241 3.89 -9.41 -6.09
N ASN A 242 4.60 -8.50 -6.74
CA ASN A 242 4.26 -7.87 -8.02
C ASN A 242 4.48 -8.86 -9.18
N PHE A 243 3.57 -9.82 -9.33
CA PHE A 243 3.69 -10.86 -10.34
C PHE A 243 3.52 -10.37 -11.78
N GLY A 244 4.37 -10.86 -12.68
CA GLY A 244 4.36 -10.45 -14.09
C GLY A 244 4.96 -9.05 -14.22
N ARG A 245 4.22 -8.14 -14.86
CA ARG A 245 4.65 -6.76 -15.14
C ARG A 245 3.64 -5.76 -14.59
N THR A 246 3.28 -5.95 -13.31
CA THR A 246 2.25 -5.16 -12.62
C THR A 246 2.79 -4.25 -11.52
N GLY A 247 4.06 -4.37 -11.16
CA GLY A 247 4.71 -3.41 -10.26
C GLY A 247 4.86 -2.04 -10.92
N GLY A 248 4.83 -0.98 -10.12
CA GLY A 248 5.16 0.36 -10.58
C GLY A 248 6.62 0.51 -11.00
N GLY A 249 6.92 1.53 -11.78
CA GLY A 249 8.28 1.79 -12.27
C GLY A 249 9.28 1.92 -11.12
N GLY A 250 10.36 1.15 -11.17
CA GLY A 250 11.44 1.17 -10.17
C GLY A 250 11.22 0.27 -8.94
N PHE A 251 10.01 -0.26 -8.73
CA PHE A 251 9.73 -1.20 -7.63
C PHE A 251 10.08 -2.63 -8.02
N THR A 252 10.55 -3.42 -7.04
CA THR A 252 10.92 -4.81 -7.31
C THR A 252 9.71 -5.71 -7.49
N THR A 253 9.96 -6.93 -7.99
CA THR A 253 8.97 -8.01 -8.00
C THR A 253 8.51 -8.38 -6.59
N SER A 254 9.40 -8.35 -5.60
CA SER A 254 9.00 -8.51 -4.19
C SER A 254 8.24 -7.28 -3.72
N TYR A 255 7.18 -7.47 -2.95
CA TYR A 255 6.47 -6.42 -2.23
C TYR A 255 6.36 -6.77 -0.74
N ASP A 256 7.38 -7.42 -0.16
CA ASP A 256 7.38 -7.93 1.22
C ASP A 256 6.99 -6.88 2.29
N PHE A 257 7.45 -5.63 2.10
CA PHE A 257 7.16 -4.47 2.97
C PHE A 257 7.58 -4.63 4.43
N ASP A 258 8.36 -5.66 4.79
CA ASP A 258 8.63 -6.03 6.18
C ASP A 258 7.33 -6.26 6.98
N GLY A 259 6.25 -6.71 6.32
CA GLY A 259 4.95 -6.94 6.95
C GLY A 259 4.97 -8.05 8.02
N PRO A 260 3.97 -8.09 8.92
CA PRO A 260 3.74 -9.20 9.85
C PRO A 260 3.69 -10.58 9.20
N ILE A 261 3.22 -10.67 7.96
CA ILE A 261 3.31 -11.87 7.12
C ILE A 261 4.22 -11.51 5.93
N ASP A 262 5.26 -12.30 5.70
CA ASP A 262 6.24 -12.07 4.63
C ASP A 262 5.67 -12.31 3.23
N GLU A 263 6.48 -12.04 2.21
CA GLU A 263 6.16 -12.25 0.78
C GLU A 263 5.58 -13.65 0.48
N TYR A 264 6.07 -14.69 1.17
CA TYR A 264 5.72 -16.08 0.91
C TYR A 264 4.52 -16.56 1.74
N GLY A 265 3.97 -15.72 2.62
CA GLY A 265 2.87 -16.07 3.50
C GLY A 265 3.31 -16.68 4.84
N LEU A 266 4.58 -16.55 5.21
CA LEU A 266 5.09 -17.01 6.50
C LEU A 266 4.95 -15.90 7.56
N VAL A 267 4.68 -16.32 8.79
CA VAL A 267 4.58 -15.41 9.94
C VAL A 267 5.97 -14.85 10.28
N ARG A 268 6.10 -13.52 10.32
CA ARG A 268 7.34 -12.83 10.68
C ARG A 268 7.41 -12.59 12.19
N PHE A 269 8.18 -13.40 12.91
CA PHE A 269 8.49 -13.11 14.31
C PHE A 269 9.75 -12.27 14.46
N PRO A 270 9.79 -11.33 15.43
CA PRO A 270 8.80 -11.13 16.49
C PRO A 270 7.63 -10.21 16.12
N LYS A 271 7.61 -9.62 14.92
CA LYS A 271 6.64 -8.57 14.56
C LYS A 271 5.18 -9.03 14.69
N TRP A 272 4.81 -10.16 14.07
CA TRP A 272 3.45 -10.67 14.14
C TRP A 272 3.03 -11.00 15.59
N GLY A 273 3.89 -11.67 16.36
CA GLY A 273 3.60 -12.03 17.74
C GLY A 273 3.47 -10.81 18.67
N HIS A 274 4.39 -9.85 18.54
CA HIS A 274 4.37 -8.62 19.35
C HIS A 274 3.15 -7.75 19.06
N LEU A 275 2.76 -7.63 17.78
CA LEU A 275 1.54 -6.90 17.41
C LEU A 275 0.27 -7.64 17.84
N LYS A 276 0.28 -8.97 17.83
CA LYS A 276 -0.83 -9.77 18.38
C LYS A 276 -1.06 -9.47 19.86
N GLU A 277 -0.01 -9.47 20.68
CA GLU A 277 -0.11 -9.15 22.10
C GLU A 277 -0.58 -7.70 22.33
N LEU A 278 -0.15 -6.76 21.50
CA LEU A 278 -0.68 -5.40 21.49
C LEU A 278 -2.19 -5.38 21.20
N HIS A 279 -2.66 -6.11 20.19
CA HIS A 279 -4.09 -6.18 19.87
C HIS A 279 -4.90 -6.77 21.01
N GLU A 280 -4.40 -7.82 21.67
CA GLU A 280 -5.03 -8.40 22.86
C GLU A 280 -5.12 -7.37 24.00
N ALA A 281 -4.06 -6.59 24.23
CA ALA A 281 -4.07 -5.51 25.22
C ALA A 281 -5.07 -4.39 24.88
N ILE A 282 -5.14 -3.96 23.61
CA ILE A 282 -6.13 -2.98 23.16
C ILE A 282 -7.56 -3.52 23.31
N LYS A 283 -7.78 -4.81 23.05
CA LYS A 283 -9.09 -5.45 23.21
C LYS A 283 -9.57 -5.48 24.67
N LEU A 284 -8.66 -5.62 25.63
CA LEU A 284 -9.01 -5.47 27.05
C LEU A 284 -9.49 -4.04 27.38
N CYS A 285 -9.05 -3.03 26.62
CA CYS A 285 -9.42 -1.63 26.80
C CYS A 285 -10.71 -1.23 26.07
N GLU A 286 -11.16 -2.01 25.07
CA GLU A 286 -12.19 -1.66 24.09
C GLU A 286 -13.48 -1.11 24.72
N ASN A 287 -14.03 -1.81 25.72
CA ASN A 287 -15.29 -1.41 26.32
C ASN A 287 -15.21 -0.03 27.02
N VAL A 288 -14.07 0.31 27.64
CA VAL A 288 -13.93 1.60 28.33
C VAL A 288 -13.67 2.71 27.31
N VAL A 289 -12.79 2.46 26.33
CA VAL A 289 -12.44 3.44 25.29
C VAL A 289 -13.66 3.79 24.43
N LEU A 290 -14.47 2.82 24.02
CA LEU A 290 -15.66 3.07 23.20
C LEU A 290 -16.82 3.77 23.94
N ASN A 291 -16.88 3.66 25.27
CA ASN A 291 -17.94 4.27 26.07
C ASN A 291 -17.52 5.56 26.78
N THR A 292 -16.30 6.05 26.50
CA THR A 292 -15.77 7.30 27.05
C THR A 292 -15.58 8.29 25.91
N ASN A 293 -16.15 9.49 26.03
CA ASN A 293 -16.10 10.47 24.94
C ASN A 293 -14.68 10.92 24.58
N GLN A 294 -13.84 11.21 25.58
CA GLN A 294 -12.48 11.70 25.38
C GLN A 294 -11.55 11.22 26.50
N PRO A 295 -10.26 11.00 26.20
CA PRO A 295 -9.26 10.74 27.22
C PRO A 295 -8.99 11.97 28.10
N THR A 296 -8.56 11.73 29.34
CA THR A 296 -7.99 12.76 30.22
C THR A 296 -6.47 12.62 30.27
N ASN A 297 -5.74 13.67 29.89
CA ASN A 297 -4.29 13.70 29.99
C ASN A 297 -3.83 13.98 31.42
N ILE A 298 -2.76 13.30 31.82
CA ILE A 298 -2.11 13.46 33.12
C ILE A 298 -0.61 13.66 32.92
N ALA A 299 -0.06 14.66 33.62
CA ALA A 299 1.37 14.90 33.63
C ALA A 299 2.04 13.88 34.56
N ILE A 300 2.91 13.04 33.99
CA ILE A 300 3.63 11.98 34.74
C ILE A 300 5.16 12.15 34.65
N GLY A 301 5.64 13.12 33.87
CA GLY A 301 7.05 13.48 33.76
C GLY A 301 7.30 14.52 32.66
N PRO A 302 8.54 14.98 32.45
CA PRO A 302 8.89 15.97 31.42
C PRO A 302 8.86 15.39 30.00
N SER A 303 9.21 14.11 29.85
CA SER A 303 9.18 13.37 28.59
C SER A 303 8.20 12.18 28.64
N GLN A 304 7.26 12.22 29.58
CA GLN A 304 6.30 11.15 29.82
C GLN A 304 4.88 11.71 29.85
N GLU A 305 4.00 11.07 29.10
CA GLU A 305 2.59 11.45 28.96
C GLU A 305 1.72 10.28 29.41
N GLY A 306 0.85 10.53 30.38
CA GLY A 306 -0.15 9.57 30.79
C GLY A 306 -1.52 10.00 30.28
N THR A 307 -2.35 9.03 29.95
CA THR A 307 -3.71 9.28 29.50
C THR A 307 -4.65 8.27 30.13
N VAL A 308 -5.80 8.72 30.62
CA VAL A 308 -6.80 7.90 31.28
C VAL A 308 -8.13 7.98 30.54
N TRP A 309 -8.73 6.82 30.28
CA TRP A 309 -10.08 6.66 29.76
C TRP A 309 -11.00 6.08 30.85
N GLY A 310 -12.25 6.51 30.88
CA GLY A 310 -13.21 6.18 31.93
C GLY A 310 -13.14 7.12 33.13
N ASP A 311 -13.84 6.75 34.21
CA ASP A 311 -13.84 7.51 35.45
C ASP A 311 -12.74 6.97 36.39
N PRO A 312 -11.69 7.77 36.69
CA PRO A 312 -10.60 7.35 37.57
C PRO A 312 -11.05 7.03 39.01
N SER A 313 -12.22 7.54 39.43
CA SER A 313 -12.82 7.27 40.74
C SER A 313 -13.67 5.99 40.75
N SER A 314 -13.93 5.41 39.57
CA SER A 314 -14.63 4.15 39.39
C SER A 314 -13.67 2.96 39.25
N LYS A 315 -14.19 1.73 39.24
CA LYS A 315 -13.40 0.53 38.90
C LYS A 315 -13.21 0.32 37.39
N ILE A 316 -13.75 1.21 36.55
CA ILE A 316 -13.77 1.10 35.10
C ILE A 316 -12.86 2.19 34.53
N CYS A 317 -11.59 1.85 34.35
CA CYS A 317 -10.53 2.80 34.02
C CYS A 317 -9.49 2.10 33.15
N VAL A 318 -9.06 2.75 32.06
CA VAL A 318 -7.93 2.33 31.22
C VAL A 318 -6.88 3.43 31.26
N ALA A 319 -5.60 3.07 31.38
CA ALA A 319 -4.50 4.03 31.28
C ALA A 319 -3.47 3.61 30.23
N PHE A 320 -2.94 4.61 29.53
CA PHE A 320 -1.77 4.52 28.68
C PHE A 320 -0.69 5.40 29.29
N LEU A 321 0.50 4.85 29.55
CA LEU A 321 1.64 5.60 30.09
C LEU A 321 2.76 5.54 29.06
N ALA A 322 3.03 6.68 28.41
CA ALA A 322 4.02 6.79 27.35
C ALA A 322 5.30 7.48 27.85
N ASN A 323 6.44 7.00 27.38
CA ASN A 323 7.74 7.67 27.44
C ASN A 323 8.21 7.94 26.01
N TYR A 324 8.25 9.22 25.63
CA TYR A 324 8.72 9.66 24.32
C TYR A 324 10.17 10.15 24.34
N ASP A 325 10.88 9.99 25.47
CA ASP A 325 12.35 10.01 25.46
C ASP A 325 12.85 8.78 24.69
N ASN A 326 13.63 8.99 23.64
CA ASN A 326 14.14 7.92 22.77
C ASN A 326 15.44 7.28 23.28
N THR A 327 15.97 7.77 24.40
CA THR A 327 17.28 7.38 24.93
C THR A 327 17.17 6.81 26.34
N ASN A 328 16.36 7.42 27.21
CA ASN A 328 16.34 7.10 28.64
C ASN A 328 15.04 6.43 29.09
N ASP A 329 15.19 5.35 29.86
CA ASP A 329 14.10 4.76 30.62
C ASP A 329 13.65 5.72 31.74
N ALA A 330 12.38 5.65 32.13
CA ALA A 330 11.83 6.50 33.18
C ALA A 330 10.99 5.68 34.18
N THR A 331 11.10 6.01 35.47
CA THR A 331 10.17 5.55 36.50
C THR A 331 9.19 6.67 36.80
N VAL A 332 7.91 6.44 36.55
CA VAL A 332 6.83 7.43 36.81
C VAL A 332 5.94 6.97 37.95
N VAL A 333 5.28 7.92 38.62
CA VAL A 333 4.26 7.62 39.64
C VAL A 333 2.88 7.87 39.07
N PHE A 334 2.03 6.85 39.08
CA PHE A 334 0.62 6.93 38.65
C PHE A 334 -0.27 6.21 39.68
N GLN A 335 -1.33 6.86 40.15
CA GLN A 335 -2.25 6.33 41.18
C GLN A 335 -1.54 5.69 42.40
N ASN A 336 -0.52 6.37 42.93
CA ASN A 336 0.30 5.93 44.07
C ASN A 336 1.11 4.64 43.85
N ALA A 337 1.31 4.22 42.60
CA ALA A 337 2.20 3.13 42.21
C ALA A 337 3.30 3.64 41.28
N SER A 338 4.48 3.03 41.35
CA SER A 338 5.61 3.32 40.48
C SER A 338 5.61 2.38 39.28
N TYR A 339 5.85 2.92 38.08
CA TYR A 339 5.92 2.16 36.83
C TYR A 339 7.20 2.49 36.08
N ASP A 340 7.94 1.45 35.70
CA ASP A 340 9.10 1.58 34.83
C ASP A 340 8.67 1.51 33.36
N ILE A 341 8.94 2.60 32.64
CA ILE A 341 8.57 2.79 31.23
C ILE A 341 9.86 2.94 30.43
N PRO A 342 10.26 1.92 29.65
CA PRO A 342 11.43 2.00 28.79
C PRO A 342 11.41 3.19 27.83
N ALA A 343 12.58 3.60 27.34
CA ALA A 343 12.70 4.59 26.28
C ALA A 343 11.82 4.23 25.07
N TRP A 344 11.19 5.24 24.47
CA TRP A 344 10.33 5.11 23.29
C TRP A 344 9.27 4.00 23.42
N SER A 345 8.51 4.03 24.51
CA SER A 345 7.54 2.98 24.81
C SER A 345 6.23 3.47 25.42
N VAL A 346 5.17 2.68 25.25
CA VAL A 346 3.87 2.86 25.91
C VAL A 346 3.54 1.61 26.71
N SER A 347 3.20 1.79 27.99
CA SER A 347 2.62 0.75 28.83
C SER A 347 1.10 0.87 28.83
N ILE A 348 0.39 -0.25 28.64
CA ILE A 348 -1.08 -0.33 28.60
C ILE A 348 -1.58 -0.99 29.89
N LEU A 349 -2.49 -0.30 30.58
CA LEU A 349 -3.11 -0.73 31.83
C LEU A 349 -4.63 -0.75 31.68
N PRO A 350 -5.25 -1.89 31.30
CA PRO A 350 -6.68 -1.97 31.05
C PRO A 350 -7.57 -1.76 32.28
N ASP A 351 -6.97 -1.77 33.48
CA ASP A 351 -7.61 -1.55 34.78
C ASP A 351 -6.97 -0.39 35.56
N CYS A 352 -6.16 0.43 34.90
CA CYS A 352 -5.35 1.51 35.49
C CYS A 352 -4.33 1.06 36.57
N LYS A 353 -4.05 -0.24 36.72
CA LYS A 353 -3.18 -0.77 37.78
C LYS A 353 -2.12 -1.74 37.27
N ASN A 354 -2.51 -2.68 36.42
CA ASN A 354 -1.64 -3.76 35.97
C ASN A 354 -1.20 -3.49 34.53
N VAL A 355 0.12 -3.40 34.31
CA VAL A 355 0.67 -3.33 32.96
C VAL A 355 0.55 -4.72 32.33
N VAL A 356 -0.31 -4.85 31.32
CA VAL A 356 -0.48 -6.11 30.57
C VAL A 356 0.42 -6.16 29.34
N PHE A 357 0.85 -5.00 28.84
CA PHE A 357 1.68 -4.87 27.66
C PHE A 357 2.54 -3.61 27.73
N ASN A 358 3.78 -3.70 27.25
CA ASN A 358 4.61 -2.53 26.97
C ASN A 358 5.26 -2.68 25.59
N THR A 359 5.21 -1.63 24.78
CA THR A 359 5.59 -1.68 23.37
C THR A 359 7.07 -1.98 23.13
N ALA A 360 7.96 -1.74 24.10
CA ALA A 360 9.39 -2.06 24.01
C ALA A 360 9.77 -3.43 24.60
N LYS A 361 8.89 -4.06 25.40
CA LYS A 361 9.14 -5.36 26.04
C LYS A 361 8.65 -6.49 25.14
N VAL A 362 9.47 -6.88 24.16
CA VAL A 362 9.16 -7.97 23.21
C VAL A 362 9.37 -9.33 23.87
N SER A 363 8.27 -10.08 24.01
CA SER A 363 8.20 -11.43 24.61
C SER A 363 8.34 -12.55 23.56
N SER A 364 7.87 -12.29 22.33
CA SER A 364 7.86 -13.27 21.24
C SER A 364 9.27 -13.55 20.72
N GLN A 365 9.58 -14.82 20.47
CA GLN A 365 10.89 -15.24 19.96
C GLN A 365 11.05 -14.87 18.49
N SER A 366 12.16 -14.22 18.15
CA SER A 366 12.48 -13.90 16.76
C SER A 366 12.69 -15.15 15.91
N SER A 367 12.21 -15.11 14.66
CA SER A 367 12.45 -16.15 13.65
C SER A 367 13.34 -15.60 12.53
N VAL A 368 14.22 -16.44 12.00
CA VAL A 368 14.98 -16.13 10.78
C VAL A 368 14.47 -17.04 9.67
N VAL A 369 14.05 -16.44 8.56
CA VAL A 369 13.70 -17.19 7.35
C VAL A 369 14.99 -17.47 6.58
N GLU A 370 15.22 -18.74 6.28
CA GLU A 370 16.36 -19.19 5.48
C GLU A 370 15.89 -19.70 4.13
N MET A 371 16.50 -19.21 3.05
CA MET A 371 16.31 -19.75 1.71
C MET A 371 17.30 -20.89 1.50
N VAL A 372 16.87 -22.12 1.81
CA VAL A 372 17.70 -23.32 1.65
C VAL A 372 17.70 -23.75 0.18
N PRO A 373 18.89 -23.90 -0.46
CA PRO A 373 18.96 -24.43 -1.82
C PRO A 373 18.42 -25.86 -1.88
N GLU A 374 17.51 -26.13 -2.81
CA GLU A 374 16.97 -27.45 -3.10
C GLU A 374 17.23 -27.80 -4.58
N ASP A 375 17.42 -29.08 -4.87
CA ASP A 375 17.51 -29.56 -6.25
C ASP A 375 16.20 -29.26 -6.99
N LEU A 376 16.31 -28.76 -8.22
CA LEU A 376 15.13 -28.49 -9.04
C LEU A 376 14.37 -29.79 -9.32
N LYS A 377 13.15 -29.90 -8.78
CA LYS A 377 12.29 -31.08 -8.98
C LYS A 377 11.42 -30.85 -10.23
N PRO A 378 11.47 -31.73 -11.24
CA PRO A 378 10.56 -31.62 -12.37
C PRO A 378 9.12 -31.81 -11.90
N SER A 379 8.19 -31.09 -12.52
CA SER A 379 6.74 -31.18 -12.22
C SER A 379 6.15 -32.57 -12.50
N GLN A 380 6.87 -33.42 -13.24
CA GLN A 380 6.59 -34.83 -13.45
C GLN A 380 7.81 -35.66 -13.05
N GLU A 381 7.63 -36.65 -12.18
CA GLU A 381 8.68 -37.39 -11.45
C GLU A 381 9.73 -38.14 -12.29
N ASN A 382 9.68 -38.10 -13.63
CA ASN A 382 10.57 -38.88 -14.50
C ASN A 382 11.15 -38.12 -15.70
N ASN A 383 11.09 -36.79 -15.72
CA ASN A 383 11.63 -36.01 -16.83
C ASN A 383 12.76 -35.09 -16.35
N PRO A 384 14.03 -35.35 -16.69
CA PRO A 384 15.12 -34.45 -16.31
C PRO A 384 14.87 -33.07 -16.91
N LEU A 385 15.14 -32.01 -16.15
CA LEU A 385 15.04 -30.64 -16.65
C LEU A 385 16.07 -30.45 -17.77
N LYS A 386 15.57 -30.26 -19.00
CA LYS A 386 16.38 -29.95 -20.17
C LYS A 386 16.24 -28.46 -20.47
N TRP A 387 17.37 -27.77 -20.51
CA TRP A 387 17.42 -26.37 -20.92
C TRP A 387 17.67 -26.28 -22.42
N GLU A 388 16.88 -25.47 -23.09
CA GLU A 388 17.12 -25.04 -24.47
C GLU A 388 17.42 -23.54 -24.43
N VAL A 389 18.40 -23.11 -25.23
CA VAL A 389 18.81 -21.70 -25.29
C VAL A 389 18.39 -21.14 -26.63
N PHE A 390 17.62 -20.07 -26.59
CA PHE A 390 17.29 -19.24 -27.74
C PHE A 390 17.94 -17.87 -27.56
N VAL A 391 18.67 -17.41 -28.58
CA VAL A 391 19.34 -16.11 -28.56
C VAL A 391 18.51 -15.12 -29.36
N GLU A 392 17.92 -14.16 -28.65
CA GLU A 392 17.17 -13.05 -29.24
C GLU A 392 18.11 -12.23 -30.16
N LYS A 393 17.73 -12.02 -31.42
CA LYS A 393 18.46 -11.15 -32.35
C LYS A 393 18.21 -9.68 -32.05
N ALA A 394 19.25 -8.87 -32.13
CA ALA A 394 19.13 -7.42 -31.99
C ALA A 394 18.51 -6.77 -33.24
N GLY A 395 17.65 -5.78 -33.05
CA GLY A 395 17.05 -4.99 -34.11
C GLY A 395 15.74 -5.56 -34.68
N ILE A 396 15.54 -5.42 -35.98
CA ILE A 396 14.28 -5.75 -36.66
C ILE A 396 14.17 -7.26 -36.89
N TRP A 397 13.07 -7.86 -36.41
CA TRP A 397 12.78 -9.29 -36.57
C TRP A 397 12.07 -9.63 -37.87
N GLY A 398 11.29 -8.70 -38.40
CA GLY A 398 10.56 -8.84 -39.66
C GLY A 398 11.41 -8.56 -40.90
N LYS A 399 10.76 -8.60 -42.07
CA LYS A 399 11.39 -8.08 -43.31
C LYS A 399 11.56 -6.56 -43.27
N GLU A 400 10.70 -5.89 -42.50
CA GLU A 400 10.61 -4.44 -42.36
C GLU A 400 10.32 -4.11 -40.89
N ALA A 401 10.57 -2.86 -40.48
CA ALA A 401 10.23 -2.37 -39.14
C ALA A 401 8.70 -2.28 -38.97
N ASP A 402 8.22 -2.54 -37.75
CA ASP A 402 6.78 -2.44 -37.43
C ASP A 402 6.23 -1.01 -37.59
N LEU A 403 7.10 0.00 -37.42
CA LEU A 403 6.79 1.41 -37.59
C LEU A 403 8.02 2.15 -38.14
N VAL A 404 7.82 2.93 -39.20
CA VAL A 404 8.84 3.86 -39.73
C VAL A 404 8.35 5.29 -39.53
N TYR A 405 9.15 6.10 -38.84
CA TYR A 405 8.81 7.49 -38.55
C TYR A 405 10.05 8.38 -38.71
N ASN A 406 9.89 9.55 -39.33
CA ASN A 406 10.99 10.52 -39.48
C ASN A 406 11.11 11.38 -38.21
N GLY A 407 11.60 10.77 -37.14
CA GLY A 407 11.78 11.39 -35.83
C GLY A 407 11.79 10.38 -34.69
N LEU A 408 11.91 10.89 -33.46
CA LEU A 408 11.78 10.07 -32.25
C LEU A 408 10.32 10.02 -31.81
N VAL A 409 9.94 8.88 -31.23
CA VAL A 409 8.60 8.61 -30.71
C VAL A 409 8.68 8.28 -29.22
N ASP A 410 7.63 8.59 -28.49
CA ASP A 410 7.52 8.20 -27.08
C ASP A 410 7.20 6.71 -26.93
N GLN A 411 7.82 6.05 -25.95
CA GLN A 411 7.71 4.60 -25.78
C GLN A 411 6.30 4.17 -25.42
N LEU A 412 5.67 4.84 -24.45
CA LEU A 412 4.31 4.51 -24.01
C LEU A 412 3.31 4.67 -25.17
N ASN A 413 3.49 5.72 -25.97
CA ASN A 413 2.70 5.98 -27.16
C ASN A 413 2.79 4.87 -28.21
N VAL A 414 3.93 4.21 -28.37
CA VAL A 414 4.10 3.13 -29.35
C VAL A 414 3.68 1.79 -28.77
N THR A 415 4.20 1.42 -27.58
CA THR A 415 3.97 0.09 -27.02
C THR A 415 2.60 -0.06 -26.40
N LYS A 416 1.94 1.05 -26.03
CA LYS A 416 0.67 1.06 -25.29
C LYS A 416 0.75 0.23 -23.99
N ASP A 417 1.95 0.14 -23.40
CA ASP A 417 2.27 -0.76 -22.30
C ASP A 417 1.90 -2.23 -22.58
N ALA A 418 2.04 -2.68 -23.83
CA ALA A 418 1.94 -4.09 -24.19
C ALA A 418 3.26 -4.85 -23.95
N SER A 419 4.38 -4.13 -23.92
CA SER A 419 5.73 -4.62 -23.70
C SER A 419 6.58 -3.56 -23.01
N ASP A 420 7.50 -4.02 -22.18
CA ASP A 420 8.50 -3.18 -21.49
C ASP A 420 9.58 -2.69 -22.46
N TYR A 421 9.66 -3.28 -23.66
CA TYR A 421 10.71 -3.06 -24.65
C TYR A 421 10.19 -2.34 -25.89
N LEU A 422 10.97 -1.36 -26.38
CA LEU A 422 10.82 -0.73 -27.69
C LEU A 422 12.18 -0.59 -28.37
N TRP A 423 12.29 -1.10 -29.59
CA TRP A 423 13.49 -0.95 -30.42
C TRP A 423 13.45 0.38 -31.18
N TYR A 424 14.48 1.21 -30.97
CA TYR A 424 14.77 2.38 -31.81
C TYR A 424 15.91 2.01 -32.75
N THR A 425 15.63 1.98 -34.05
CA THR A 425 16.60 1.60 -35.09
C THR A 425 16.80 2.74 -36.08
N THR A 426 18.06 3.05 -36.41
CA THR A 426 18.43 4.00 -37.45
C THR A 426 19.68 3.52 -38.17
N SER A 427 19.92 3.99 -39.38
CA SER A 427 21.11 3.72 -40.19
C SER A 427 21.90 5.01 -40.40
N ILE A 428 23.21 4.93 -40.20
CA ILE A 428 24.14 6.02 -40.47
C ILE A 428 25.11 5.52 -41.53
N ASP A 429 25.04 6.13 -42.73
CA ASP A 429 25.99 5.83 -43.80
C ASP A 429 27.29 6.59 -43.56
N VAL A 430 28.39 5.85 -43.41
CA VAL A 430 29.74 6.40 -43.21
C VAL A 430 30.47 6.40 -44.55
N GLY A 431 30.93 7.57 -44.98
CA GLY A 431 31.73 7.70 -46.20
C GLY A 431 33.10 7.01 -46.10
N GLY A 432 33.58 6.40 -47.20
CA GLY A 432 34.87 5.69 -47.21
C GLY A 432 36.12 6.58 -47.03
N ASN A 433 35.97 7.90 -46.96
CA ASN A 433 37.07 8.87 -46.87
C ASN A 433 37.13 9.61 -45.53
N GLU A 434 36.28 9.25 -44.56
CA GLU A 434 36.23 9.87 -43.23
C GLU A 434 37.59 9.79 -42.53
N GLU A 435 37.97 10.86 -41.83
CA GLU A 435 39.30 10.98 -41.21
C GLU A 435 39.54 9.90 -40.15
N PHE A 436 38.51 9.54 -39.38
CA PHE A 436 38.60 8.52 -38.34
C PHE A 436 38.93 7.12 -38.88
N MET A 437 38.57 6.84 -40.13
CA MET A 437 38.92 5.59 -40.81
C MET A 437 40.41 5.57 -41.22
N LYS A 438 41.04 6.73 -41.35
CA LYS A 438 42.45 6.87 -41.77
C LYS A 438 43.41 6.93 -40.58
N ASP A 439 43.03 7.63 -39.52
CA ASP A 439 43.87 7.83 -38.33
C ASP A 439 43.56 6.85 -37.18
N GLY A 440 42.48 6.07 -37.29
CA GLY A 440 42.05 5.11 -36.28
C GLY A 440 41.37 5.74 -35.07
N SER A 441 40.99 7.02 -35.14
CA SER A 441 40.19 7.67 -34.10
C SER A 441 38.79 7.05 -33.99
N GLN A 442 38.18 7.17 -32.81
CA GLN A 442 36.87 6.59 -32.52
C GLN A 442 35.76 7.64 -32.65
N LEU A 443 34.62 7.23 -33.21
CA LEU A 443 33.40 8.02 -33.16
C LEU A 443 32.73 7.86 -31.79
N ALA A 444 32.24 8.97 -31.25
CA ALA A 444 31.41 8.97 -30.05
C ALA A 444 29.92 8.93 -30.44
N LEU A 445 29.22 7.88 -30.02
CA LEU A 445 27.77 7.82 -30.09
C LEU A 445 27.19 8.38 -28.77
N VAL A 446 26.43 9.47 -28.87
CA VAL A 446 25.77 10.10 -27.71
C VAL A 446 24.27 9.90 -27.85
N ILE A 447 23.68 9.18 -26.89
CA ILE A 447 22.23 8.95 -26.83
C ILE A 447 21.70 9.60 -25.55
N GLN A 448 20.78 10.55 -25.72
CA GLN A 448 19.98 11.08 -24.62
C GLN A 448 18.62 10.38 -24.62
N PHE A 449 18.20 9.89 -23.46
CA PHE A 449 16.95 9.15 -23.31
C PHE A 449 16.23 9.55 -22.02
N GLN A 450 14.91 9.40 -22.02
CA GLN A 450 14.04 9.60 -20.86
C GLN A 450 13.46 8.28 -20.32
N SER A 451 13.82 7.14 -20.92
CA SER A 451 13.42 5.80 -20.46
C SER A 451 14.18 5.38 -19.20
N HIS A 452 13.72 4.31 -18.57
CA HIS A 452 14.34 3.76 -17.37
C HIS A 452 15.70 3.09 -17.65
N HIS A 453 15.84 2.46 -18.82
CA HIS A 453 17.05 1.74 -19.24
C HIS A 453 17.27 1.86 -20.75
N LEU A 454 18.53 1.75 -21.18
CA LEU A 454 18.95 1.77 -22.59
C LEU A 454 20.02 0.71 -22.84
N HIS A 455 19.86 -0.04 -23.93
CA HIS A 455 20.92 -0.87 -24.51
C HIS A 455 21.19 -0.40 -25.94
N ALA A 456 22.46 -0.09 -26.24
CA ALA A 456 22.87 0.37 -27.57
C ALA A 456 23.53 -0.77 -28.35
N PHE A 457 23.07 -1.00 -29.57
CA PHE A 457 23.64 -2.00 -30.47
C PHE A 457 24.13 -1.31 -31.75
N VAL A 458 25.33 -1.67 -32.22
CA VAL A 458 25.86 -1.24 -33.52
C VAL A 458 26.21 -2.45 -34.34
N ASN A 459 25.66 -2.54 -35.54
CA ASN A 459 25.84 -3.68 -36.45
C ASN A 459 25.52 -5.05 -35.80
N GLY A 460 24.52 -5.07 -34.91
CA GLY A 460 24.10 -6.27 -34.18
C GLY A 460 24.90 -6.59 -32.93
N GLU A 461 25.97 -5.83 -32.65
CA GLU A 461 26.82 -6.03 -31.46
C GLU A 461 26.44 -5.05 -30.35
N LEU A 462 26.35 -5.54 -29.12
CA LEU A 462 26.08 -4.71 -27.94
C LEU A 462 27.29 -3.83 -27.67
N LEU A 463 27.11 -2.51 -27.76
CA LEU A 463 28.07 -1.56 -27.23
C LEU A 463 27.96 -1.60 -25.71
N ASN A 464 29.08 -1.81 -25.02
CA ASN A 464 29.21 -2.02 -23.57
C ASN A 464 28.04 -1.49 -22.71
N LYS A 465 27.56 -2.32 -21.77
CA LYS A 465 26.51 -1.98 -20.79
C LYS A 465 26.85 -0.67 -20.08
N GLY A 466 26.13 0.40 -20.42
CA GLY A 466 26.08 1.64 -19.63
C GLY A 466 25.31 1.41 -18.33
#